data_AF-A0A435IBR4-F1
#
_entry.id   AF-A0A435IBR4-F1
#
_cell.length_a   1.000
_cell.length_b   1.000
_cell.length_c   1.000
_cell.angle_alpha   90.00
_cell.angle_beta   90.00
_cell.angle_gamma   90.00
#
_symmetry.space_group_name_H-M   'P 1'
#
loop_
_entity.id
_entity.type
_entity.pdbx_description
1 polymer ?
#
loop_
_entity_poly.entity_id
_entity_poly.type
_entity_poly.pdbx_seq_one_letter_code
_entity_poly.pdbx_strand_id
1 'polypeptide(L)'
;MPRPEPKEAMPHGRIADNIVYFARTLRKAGMRVGPASVKDAIEAVLAAGIGSRDDFYWTLHAVLVSRHEDHAIFDEAFRLFWKSRELIEKMLAMFSPVAPDTREKQKPRAAENRVSQAMFEGHQKNQPPQEIP
;
A
#
# COMPACT_ATOMS: atom_id res chain seq x y z
N MET A 1 37.45 -8.27 17.20
CA MET A 1 36.02 -8.06 17.50
C MET A 1 35.23 -8.27 16.20
N PRO A 2 34.44 -9.35 16.06
CA PRO A 2 33.57 -9.48 14.90
C PRO A 2 32.46 -8.43 15.00
N ARG A 3 32.21 -7.71 13.89
CA ARG A 3 31.11 -6.75 13.74
C ARG A 3 29.79 -7.52 13.83
N PRO A 4 28.76 -7.05 14.54
CA PRO A 4 27.47 -7.73 14.53
C PRO A 4 26.93 -7.73 13.10
N GLU A 5 26.75 -8.92 12.54
CA GLU A 5 26.15 -9.06 11.22
C GLU A 5 24.70 -8.55 11.28
N PRO A 6 24.25 -7.78 10.28
CA PRO A 6 22.85 -7.41 10.18
C PRO A 6 22.04 -8.70 10.07
N LYS A 7 21.22 -9.00 11.09
CA LYS A 7 20.26 -10.10 11.02
C LYS A 7 19.42 -9.90 9.77
N GLU A 8 19.63 -10.73 8.75
CA GLU A 8 18.77 -10.78 7.57
C GLU A 8 17.34 -10.98 8.05
N ALA A 9 16.53 -9.92 7.97
CA ALA A 9 15.16 -9.94 8.41
C ALA A 9 14.39 -10.87 7.46
N MET A 10 14.29 -12.14 7.86
CA MET A 10 13.50 -13.16 7.18
C MET A 10 12.14 -12.56 6.80
N PRO A 11 11.70 -12.66 5.53
CA PRO A 11 10.46 -12.01 5.05
C PRO A 11 9.23 -12.32 5.94
N HIS A 12 9.17 -13.55 6.47
CA HIS A 12 8.15 -14.03 7.38
C HIS A 12 8.08 -13.26 8.70
N GLY A 13 9.22 -12.89 9.28
CA GLY A 13 9.27 -12.11 10.53
C GLY A 13 8.69 -10.71 10.33
N ARG A 14 9.01 -10.07 9.19
CA ARG A 14 8.50 -8.74 8.87
C ARG A 14 6.99 -8.71 8.65
N ILE A 15 6.40 -9.74 8.05
CA ILE A 15 4.94 -9.81 7.82
C ILE A 15 4.19 -9.91 9.14
N ALA A 16 4.61 -10.82 10.04
CA ALA A 16 3.97 -10.96 11.34
C ALA A 16 4.04 -9.65 12.16
N ASP A 17 5.21 -8.99 12.19
CA ASP A 17 5.38 -7.70 12.86
C ASP A 17 4.45 -6.61 12.29
N ASN A 18 4.28 -6.57 10.96
CA ASN A 18 3.38 -5.63 10.31
C ASN A 18 1.92 -5.87 10.70
N ILE A 19 1.49 -7.14 10.76
CA ILE A 19 0.12 -7.49 11.14
C ILE A 19 -0.13 -7.13 12.61
N VAL A 20 0.83 -7.43 13.50
CA VAL A 20 0.75 -7.04 14.92
C VAL A 20 0.66 -5.51 15.06
N TYR A 21 1.49 -4.76 14.32
CA TYR A 21 1.44 -3.30 14.33
C TYR A 21 0.09 -2.77 13.84
N PHE A 22 -0.43 -3.33 12.74
CA PHE A 22 -1.72 -2.94 12.19
C PHE A 22 -2.87 -3.24 13.16
N ALA A 23 -2.87 -4.42 13.79
CA ALA A 23 -3.84 -4.79 14.82
C ALA A 23 -3.82 -3.85 16.03
N ARG A 24 -2.64 -3.36 16.44
CA ARG A 24 -2.52 -2.33 17.48
C ARG A 24 -3.15 -1.01 17.06
N THR A 25 -3.01 -0.62 15.79
CA THR A 25 -3.65 0.58 15.23
C THR A 25 -5.17 0.44 15.24
N LEU A 26 -5.70 -0.71 14.79
CA LEU A 26 -7.13 -1.00 14.84
C LEU A 26 -7.69 -0.95 16.27
N ARG A 27 -6.95 -1.53 17.24
CA ARG A 27 -7.34 -1.47 18.66
C ARG A 27 -7.38 -0.04 19.20
N LYS A 28 -6.41 0.80 18.83
CA LYS A 28 -6.41 2.23 19.19
C LYS A 28 -7.56 2.99 18.54
N ALA A 29 -7.98 2.57 17.35
CA ALA A 29 -9.12 3.14 16.63
C ALA A 29 -10.49 2.66 17.15
N GLY A 30 -10.51 1.80 18.19
CA GLY A 30 -11.74 1.33 18.85
C GLY A 30 -12.20 -0.07 18.44
N MET A 31 -11.54 -0.70 17.48
CA MET A 31 -11.88 -2.05 17.03
C MET A 31 -11.48 -3.10 18.07
N ARG A 32 -12.34 -4.10 18.32
CA ARG A 32 -12.08 -5.17 19.30
C ARG A 32 -11.21 -6.27 18.71
N VAL A 33 -9.92 -5.99 18.53
CA VAL A 33 -8.94 -6.99 18.05
C VAL A 33 -8.19 -7.61 19.21
N GLY A 34 -8.38 -8.92 19.41
CA GLY A 34 -7.70 -9.72 20.42
C GLY A 34 -6.46 -10.44 19.87
N PRO A 35 -5.53 -10.91 20.75
CA PRO A 35 -4.34 -11.64 20.32
C PRO A 35 -4.63 -12.90 19.50
N ALA A 36 -5.74 -13.59 19.79
CA ALA A 36 -6.19 -14.74 19.00
C ALA A 36 -6.46 -14.36 17.54
N SER A 37 -7.25 -13.31 17.31
CA SER A 37 -7.54 -12.79 15.96
C SER A 37 -6.27 -12.35 15.21
N VAL A 38 -5.26 -11.85 15.93
CA VAL A 38 -3.97 -11.50 15.32
C VAL A 38 -3.21 -12.74 14.87
N LYS A 39 -3.17 -13.79 15.71
CA LYS A 39 -2.59 -15.09 15.33
C LYS A 39 -3.31 -15.65 14.10
N ASP A 40 -4.64 -15.67 14.13
CA ASP A 40 -5.46 -16.19 13.03
C ASP A 40 -5.23 -15.39 11.74
N ALA A 41 -5.06 -14.07 11.84
CA ALA A 41 -4.76 -13.22 10.70
C ALA A 41 -3.38 -13.50 10.10
N ILE A 42 -2.38 -13.78 10.93
CA ILE A 42 -1.04 -14.20 10.47
C ILE A 42 -1.13 -15.55 9.74
N GLU A 43 -1.82 -16.53 10.33
CA GLU A 43 -1.98 -17.85 9.73
C GLU A 43 -2.76 -17.78 8.41
N ALA A 44 -3.84 -17.00 8.35
CA ALA A 44 -4.62 -16.80 7.14
C ALA A 44 -3.80 -16.15 6.02
N VAL A 45 -3.00 -15.14 6.35
CA VAL A 45 -2.08 -14.49 5.41
C VAL A 45 -1.04 -15.46 4.85
N LEU A 46 -0.46 -16.29 5.71
CA LEU A 46 0.54 -17.28 5.30
C LEU A 46 -0.07 -18.39 4.44
N ALA A 47 -1.31 -18.78 4.73
CA ALA A 47 -2.03 -19.81 3.98
C ALA A 47 -2.57 -19.31 2.63
N ALA A 48 -3.09 -18.08 2.58
CA ALA A 48 -3.64 -17.50 1.36
C ALA A 48 -2.57 -17.23 0.30
N GLY A 49 -1.36 -16.85 0.73
CA GLY A 49 -0.31 -16.33 -0.15
C GLY A 49 -0.69 -14.94 -0.67
N ILE A 50 0.13 -13.93 -0.39
CA ILE A 50 -0.19 -12.56 -0.78
C ILE A 50 0.48 -12.24 -2.13
N GLY A 51 -0.33 -12.11 -3.19
CA GLY A 51 0.12 -11.64 -4.50
C GLY A 51 -0.03 -10.13 -4.68
N SER A 52 -0.95 -9.50 -3.97
CA SER A 52 -1.29 -8.09 -4.12
C SER A 52 -1.76 -7.43 -2.81
N ARG A 53 -1.84 -6.09 -2.84
CA ARG A 53 -2.44 -5.29 -1.77
C ARG A 53 -3.90 -5.69 -1.49
N ASP A 54 -4.65 -6.01 -2.54
CA ASP A 54 -6.07 -6.34 -2.41
C ASP A 54 -6.27 -7.74 -1.80
N ASP A 55 -5.39 -8.69 -2.13
CA ASP A 55 -5.39 -10.01 -1.47
C ASP A 55 -5.11 -9.86 0.03
N PHE A 56 -4.16 -9.00 0.39
CA PHE A 56 -3.85 -8.70 1.80
C PHE A 56 -5.04 -8.04 2.51
N TYR A 57 -5.69 -7.09 1.84
CA TYR A 57 -6.87 -6.41 2.36
C TYR A 57 -7.97 -7.41 2.69
N TRP A 58 -8.41 -8.21 1.71
CA TRP A 58 -9.53 -9.11 1.87
C TRP A 58 -9.23 -10.25 2.85
N THR A 59 -7.99 -10.74 2.89
CA THR A 59 -7.56 -11.75 3.85
C THR A 59 -7.65 -11.23 5.28
N LEU A 60 -7.11 -10.04 5.55
CA LEU A 60 -7.20 -9.44 6.88
C LEU A 60 -8.62 -9.03 7.25
N HIS A 61 -9.38 -8.50 6.28
CA HIS A 61 -10.77 -8.10 6.49
C HIS A 61 -11.62 -9.28 6.94
N ALA A 62 -11.54 -10.41 6.23
CA ALA A 62 -12.29 -11.62 6.53
C ALA A 62 -12.03 -12.19 7.93
N VAL A 63 -10.83 -11.97 8.50
CA VAL A 63 -10.45 -12.47 9.82
C VAL A 63 -10.71 -11.46 10.93
N LEU A 64 -10.44 -10.17 10.69
CA LEU A 64 -10.44 -9.14 11.72
C LEU A 64 -11.78 -8.40 11.83
N VAL A 65 -12.58 -8.37 10.76
CA VAL A 65 -13.84 -7.62 10.71
C VAL A 65 -15.00 -8.59 10.90
N SER A 66 -15.60 -8.57 12.10
CA SER A 66 -16.75 -9.41 12.44
C SER A 66 -18.07 -8.65 12.52
N ARG A 67 -18.01 -7.32 12.64
CA ARG A 67 -19.18 -6.45 12.78
C ARG A 67 -19.22 -5.44 11.64
N HIS A 68 -20.42 -5.02 11.26
CA HIS A 68 -20.60 -4.01 10.23
C HIS A 68 -19.94 -2.67 10.60
N GLU A 69 -20.02 -2.28 11.88
CA GLU A 69 -19.39 -1.05 12.40
C GLU A 69 -17.86 -1.03 12.28
N ASP A 70 -17.22 -2.20 12.34
CA ASP A 70 -15.76 -2.33 12.23
C ASP A 70 -15.26 -2.10 10.79
N HIS A 71 -16.14 -2.27 9.79
CA HIS A 71 -15.78 -2.16 8.37
C HIS A 71 -15.17 -0.78 8.05
N ALA A 72 -15.85 0.30 8.44
CA ALA A 72 -15.40 1.66 8.15
C ALA A 72 -14.08 2.00 8.86
N ILE A 73 -13.89 1.52 10.09
CA ILE A 73 -12.66 1.73 10.87
C ILE A 73 -11.50 0.97 10.21
N PHE A 74 -11.74 -0.28 9.84
CA PHE A 74 -10.74 -1.11 9.17
C PHE A 74 -10.31 -0.49 7.85
N ASP A 75 -11.26 -0.08 7.02
CA ASP A 75 -10.99 0.44 5.68
C ASP A 75 -10.10 1.70 5.73
N GLU A 76 -10.46 2.65 6.59
CA GLU A 76 -9.70 3.88 6.78
C GLU A 76 -8.31 3.59 7.37
N ALA A 77 -8.22 2.72 8.37
CA ALA A 77 -6.93 2.33 8.95
C ALA A 77 -6.02 1.65 7.92
N PHE A 78 -6.55 0.74 7.11
CA PHE A 78 -5.79 0.04 6.07
C PHE A 78 -5.29 1.00 5.00
N ARG A 79 -6.15 1.93 4.56
CA ARG A 79 -5.80 2.98 3.59
C ARG A 79 -4.61 3.82 4.10
N LEU A 80 -4.63 4.25 5.36
CA LEU A 80 -3.56 5.03 5.99
C LEU A 80 -2.28 4.20 6.19
N PHE A 81 -2.41 2.95 6.62
CA PHE A 81 -1.29 2.03 6.80
C PHE A 81 -0.51 1.83 5.49
N TRP A 82 -1.21 1.69 4.37
CA TRP A 82 -0.57 1.49 3.06
C TRP A 82 0.03 2.79 2.49
N LYS A 83 -0.69 3.92 2.60
CA LYS A 83 -0.20 5.21 2.12
C LYS A 83 1.07 5.67 2.84
N SER A 84 1.13 5.48 4.16
CA SER A 84 2.32 5.83 4.94
C SER A 84 3.52 4.97 4.59
N ARG A 85 3.32 3.68 4.30
CA ARG A 85 4.40 2.76 3.96
C ARG A 85 5.00 3.01 2.59
N GLU A 86 4.15 3.19 1.57
CA GLU A 86 4.62 3.59 0.23
C GLU A 86 5.38 4.92 0.28
N LEU A 87 4.93 5.86 1.11
CA LEU A 87 5.62 7.13 1.30
C LEU A 87 6.99 6.94 1.97
N ILE A 88 7.08 6.12 3.02
CA ILE A 88 8.35 5.81 3.70
C ILE A 88 9.31 5.11 2.76
N GLU A 89 8.87 4.12 1.98
CA GLU A 89 9.70 3.43 0.98
C GLU A 89 10.19 4.40 -0.10
N LYS A 90 9.32 5.28 -0.61
CA LYS A 90 9.71 6.33 -1.57
C LYS A 90 10.71 7.32 -0.96
N MET A 91 10.52 7.75 0.29
CA MET A 91 11.45 8.66 0.97
C MET A 91 12.81 7.99 1.21
N LEU A 92 12.83 6.74 1.68
CA LEU A 92 14.08 5.97 1.83
C LEU A 92 14.80 5.82 0.50
N ALA A 93 14.08 5.60 -0.61
CA ALA A 93 14.68 5.53 -1.94
C ALA A 93 15.25 6.87 -2.43
N MET A 94 14.62 8.01 -2.09
CA MET A 94 15.10 9.35 -2.45
C MET A 94 16.35 9.78 -1.65
N PHE A 95 16.49 9.31 -0.41
CA PHE A 95 17.58 9.71 0.49
C PHE A 95 18.66 8.63 0.68
N SER A 96 18.53 7.45 0.08
CA SER A 96 19.58 6.42 0.10
C SER A 96 20.64 6.68 -0.99
N PRO A 97 21.93 6.83 -0.65
CA PRO A 97 23.02 6.89 -1.63
C PRO A 97 23.31 5.52 -2.28
N VAL A 98 22.66 4.44 -1.83
CA VAL A 98 22.77 3.08 -2.37
C VAL A 98 21.35 2.55 -2.55
N ALA A 99 20.73 2.87 -3.68
CA ALA A 99 19.53 2.18 -4.14
C ALA A 99 19.87 1.48 -5.45
N PRO A 100 19.80 0.13 -5.53
CA PRO A 100 19.66 -0.52 -6.82
C PRO A 100 18.39 0.03 -7.47
N ASP A 101 18.47 0.42 -8.74
CA ASP A 101 17.35 0.90 -9.53
C ASP A 101 16.37 -0.27 -9.80
N THR A 102 15.57 -0.65 -8.81
CA THR A 102 14.40 -1.52 -8.97
C THR A 102 13.17 -0.68 -9.29
N ARG A 103 13.31 0.30 -10.20
CA ARG A 103 12.17 0.82 -10.94
C ARG A 103 11.68 -0.29 -11.88
N GLU A 104 10.84 -1.19 -11.36
CA GLU A 104 9.79 -1.69 -12.23
C GLU A 104 8.97 -0.48 -12.66
N LYS A 105 9.27 0.02 -13.86
CA LYS A 105 8.42 0.94 -14.59
C LYS A 105 7.05 0.25 -14.64
N GLN A 106 6.16 0.59 -13.71
CA GLN A 106 4.74 0.36 -13.92
C GLN A 106 4.43 1.07 -15.24
N LYS A 107 4.29 0.27 -16.30
CA LYS A 107 3.87 0.78 -17.60
C LYS A 107 2.56 1.51 -17.33
N PRO A 108 2.44 2.80 -17.66
CA PRO A 108 1.19 3.52 -17.51
C PRO A 108 0.11 2.67 -18.19
N ARG A 109 -0.92 2.30 -17.43
CA ARG A 109 -2.03 1.53 -17.96
C ARG A 109 -2.58 2.37 -19.11
N ALA A 110 -2.82 1.78 -20.28
CA ALA A 110 -3.27 2.49 -21.50
C ALA A 110 -4.55 3.35 -21.32
N ALA A 111 -5.19 3.28 -20.15
CA ALA A 111 -6.25 4.19 -19.73
C ALA A 111 -5.73 5.60 -19.34
N GLU A 112 -4.59 5.73 -18.66
CA GLU A 112 -4.05 7.04 -18.22
C GLU A 112 -3.66 7.93 -19.41
N ASN A 113 -3.01 7.37 -20.43
CA ASN A 113 -2.65 8.12 -21.63
C ASN A 113 -3.88 8.65 -22.39
N ARG A 114 -4.98 7.89 -22.41
CA ARG A 114 -6.22 8.31 -23.08
C ARG A 114 -6.92 9.43 -22.33
N VAL A 115 -6.89 9.40 -20.99
CA VAL A 115 -7.48 10.46 -20.16
C VAL A 115 -6.64 11.75 -20.26
N SER A 116 -5.30 11.65 -20.23
CA SER A 116 -4.45 12.81 -20.45
C SER A 116 -4.67 13.43 -21.83
N GLN A 117 -4.78 12.62 -22.89
CA GLN A 117 -4.97 13.12 -24.25
C GLN A 117 -6.33 13.83 -24.43
N ALA A 118 -7.40 13.30 -23.83
CA ALA A 118 -8.72 13.95 -23.83
C ALA A 118 -8.74 15.28 -23.05
N MET A 119 -7.90 15.43 -22.02
CA MET A 119 -7.80 16.69 -21.26
C MET A 119 -7.02 17.80 -22.01
N PHE A 120 -6.08 17.45 -22.91
CA PHE A 120 -5.31 18.42 -23.69
C PHE A 120 -5.93 18.80 -25.04
N GLU A 121 -6.79 17.96 -25.64
CA GLU A 121 -7.49 18.27 -26.90
C GLU A 121 -8.56 19.36 -26.76
N GLY A 122 -9.01 19.67 -25.54
CA GLY A 122 -10.01 20.71 -25.28
C GLY A 122 -9.55 22.16 -25.48
N HIS A 123 -8.24 22.43 -25.62
CA HIS A 123 -7.70 23.80 -25.63
C HIS A 123 -7.30 24.33 -27.02
N GLN A 124 -7.44 23.56 -28.10
CA GLN A 124 -7.09 24.01 -29.48
C GLN A 124 -8.28 24.46 -30.33
N LYS A 125 -9.53 24.33 -29.85
CA LYS A 125 -10.74 24.69 -30.64
C LYS A 125 -11.19 26.16 -30.55
N ASN A 126 -10.50 27.00 -29.78
CA ASN A 126 -10.91 28.39 -29.52
C ASN A 126 -9.87 29.48 -29.87
N GLN A 127 -8.96 29.23 -30.83
CA GLN A 127 -8.16 30.33 -31.40
C GLN A 127 -8.79 30.82 -32.71
N PRO A 128 -9.23 32.10 -32.79
CA PRO A 128 -9.70 32.68 -34.04
C PRO A 128 -8.55 32.83 -35.04
N PRO A 129 -8.80 32.75 -36.37
CA PRO A 129 -7.76 32.82 -37.38
C PRO A 129 -7.14 34.22 -37.39
N GLN A 130 -5.82 34.32 -37.26
CA GLN A 130 -5.09 35.56 -37.49
C GLN A 130 -4.51 35.56 -38.91
N GLU A 131 -4.88 36.59 -39.67
CA GLU A 131 -4.49 36.86 -41.05
C GLU A 131 -2.99 37.19 -41.19
N ILE A 132 -2.50 36.87 -42.39
CA ILE A 132 -1.15 36.96 -42.92
C ILE A 132 -0.68 38.42 -43.02
N PRO A 133 0.63 38.68 -42.85
CA PRO A 133 1.37 39.42 -43.89
C PRO A 133 2.55 38.64 -44.48
#